data_AF-A0A9Q1LAX1-F1
#
_entry.id   AF-A0A9Q1LAX1-F1
#
_cell.length_a   1.000
_cell.length_b   1.000
_cell.length_c   1.000
_cell.angle_alpha   90.00
_cell.angle_beta   90.00
_cell.angle_gamma   90.00
#
_symmetry.space_group_name_H-M   'P 1'
#
loop_
_entity.id
_entity.type
_entity.pdbx_description
1 polymer ?
#
loop_
_entity_poly.entity_id
_entity_poly.type
_entity_poly.pdbx_seq_one_letter_code
_entity_poly.pdbx_strand_id
1 'polypeptide(L)'
;MMRNKSLAFVGDSVGRNQMQSLICLLSQVEYPVDISPTLDFNFKRWKYTTYNFTLSTYWSPFLVKMEEADSDGPRHDGVFNIYLDEFDKNWASKINDFNYIILNSGYWFSRLPVCYEKNQLVGCWRCGLKNITQLPNYYGYKRVFKTALKAINNLENFKGTTFVRTFAPSHFEGGEWNLGGNCSRKMPFTSNEKTLEGLDLEFYKSQVEEFREAEKEGKRKGIIPLHHTSKWYHATNLPNHENSSTYHIEDMEIKIMDDETCDISIGEWIPNPDGPYYTNTTCWAIHEHQNCMKYGRPDTDFLKWRWKPKGCELPIFNPYQLLDMMRNKSLVFVGDSVGRNQMQSLICLLSRAVYPIDDSISPDENFKRWKYVDYNFTLATYWSPFLIRMNETDADGPTKTGLFNLYLDEADDKWATQIEEFDYVIINGGHWFTRCSVYYENNQIVGCRYCQLSNVTDLPSTYGYQRAIRTVLRTINNLENFKGITLVRTFAPSHFEGGEWNKGGNCVRERPFTSNETSLEGLHLELYTIQIEEFKAAEKEGKKKGKRFRLLDTTQAMLLRPDGHPSRYGHWPNENVVLYNDCVHWCLPGPIDSLSDFLLHMLKLEGRRSHEEKLQFMNQ
;
A
#
# COMPACT_ATOMS: atom_id res chain seq x y z
N MET A 1 13.15 -22.14 -3.47
CA MET A 1 11.94 -22.51 -2.70
C MET A 1 11.45 -23.95 -2.93
N MET A 2 11.38 -24.42 -4.19
CA MET A 2 10.73 -25.70 -4.54
C MET A 2 11.64 -26.93 -4.61
N ARG A 3 12.93 -26.78 -4.25
CA ARG A 3 13.90 -27.89 -4.28
C ARG A 3 13.47 -29.03 -3.36
N ASN A 4 13.47 -30.26 -3.87
CA ASN A 4 13.01 -31.47 -3.18
C ASN A 4 11.54 -31.42 -2.72
N LYS A 5 10.69 -30.67 -3.44
CA LYS A 5 9.26 -30.56 -3.10
C LYS A 5 8.35 -31.06 -4.22
N SER A 6 7.08 -31.22 -3.89
CA SER A 6 6.01 -31.60 -4.81
C SER A 6 4.84 -30.62 -4.73
N LEU A 7 4.29 -30.27 -5.90
CA LEU A 7 3.12 -29.40 -6.06
C LEU A 7 2.06 -30.12 -6.92
N ALA A 8 0.81 -30.11 -6.49
CA ALA A 8 -0.32 -30.62 -7.28
C ALA A 8 -1.36 -29.54 -7.55
N PHE A 9 -1.82 -29.44 -8.80
CA PHE A 9 -3.04 -28.72 -9.19
C PHE A 9 -4.20 -29.69 -9.27
N VAL A 10 -5.25 -29.48 -8.48
CA VAL A 10 -6.42 -30.36 -8.43
C VAL A 10 -7.66 -29.54 -8.74
N GLY A 11 -8.39 -29.93 -9.79
CA GLY A 11 -9.59 -29.19 -10.15
C GLY A 11 -9.99 -29.33 -11.61
N ASP A 12 -10.51 -28.24 -12.16
CA ASP A 12 -11.01 -28.16 -13.53
C ASP A 12 -9.97 -27.61 -14.53
N SER A 13 -10.43 -27.32 -15.75
CA SER A 13 -9.60 -26.79 -16.85
C SER A 13 -8.92 -25.46 -16.51
N VAL A 14 -9.48 -24.65 -15.62
CA VAL A 14 -8.91 -23.36 -15.23
C VAL A 14 -7.70 -23.53 -14.30
N GLY A 15 -7.72 -24.54 -13.43
CA GLY A 15 -6.55 -24.94 -12.65
C GLY A 15 -5.43 -25.48 -13.53
N ARG A 16 -5.78 -26.30 -14.52
CA ARG A 16 -4.84 -26.79 -15.53
C ARG A 16 -4.19 -25.64 -16.31
N ASN A 17 -4.96 -24.60 -16.67
CA ASN A 17 -4.43 -23.44 -17.38
C ASN A 17 -3.39 -22.67 -16.53
N GLN A 18 -3.63 -22.50 -15.23
CA GLN A 18 -2.65 -21.90 -14.32
C GLN A 18 -1.38 -22.76 -14.19
N MET A 19 -1.53 -24.08 -14.11
CA MET A 19 -0.40 -25.00 -14.11
C MET A 19 0.44 -24.86 -15.39
N GLN A 20 -0.19 -24.80 -16.56
CA GLN A 20 0.52 -24.59 -17.83
C GLN A 20 1.29 -23.28 -17.85
N SER A 21 0.68 -22.20 -17.34
CA SER A 21 1.36 -20.91 -17.16
C SER A 21 2.60 -21.04 -16.26
N LEU A 22 2.48 -21.74 -15.13
CA LEU A 22 3.61 -21.99 -14.23
C LEU A 22 4.73 -22.80 -14.91
N ILE A 23 4.38 -23.81 -15.71
CA ILE A 23 5.38 -24.57 -16.48
C ILE A 23 6.16 -23.64 -17.40
N CYS A 24 5.47 -22.76 -18.16
CA CYS A 24 6.12 -21.81 -19.06
C CYS A 24 7.05 -20.83 -18.34
N LEU A 25 6.64 -20.33 -17.16
CA LEU A 25 7.49 -19.46 -16.34
C LEU A 25 8.76 -20.19 -15.87
N LEU A 26 8.63 -21.44 -15.44
CA LEU A 26 9.76 -22.25 -14.97
C LEU A 26 10.67 -22.71 -16.12
N SER A 27 10.13 -22.90 -17.32
CA SER A 27 10.90 -23.27 -18.52
C SER A 27 11.92 -22.22 -18.96
N GLN A 28 11.85 -20.99 -18.42
CA GLN A 28 12.91 -20.00 -18.57
C GLN A 28 14.22 -20.43 -17.88
N VAL A 29 14.12 -21.35 -16.91
CA VAL A 29 15.25 -21.86 -16.11
C VAL A 29 15.53 -23.33 -16.43
N GLU A 30 14.51 -24.19 -16.47
CA GLU A 30 14.64 -25.62 -16.78
C GLU A 30 13.35 -26.13 -17.41
N TYR A 31 13.44 -26.84 -18.54
CA TYR A 31 12.30 -27.55 -19.11
C TYR A 31 12.01 -28.83 -18.30
N PRO A 32 10.76 -29.07 -17.90
CA PRO A 32 10.41 -30.28 -17.17
C PRO A 32 10.36 -31.52 -18.08
N VAL A 33 10.63 -32.69 -17.49
CA VAL A 33 10.42 -33.99 -18.13
C VAL A 33 9.06 -34.55 -17.71
N ASP A 34 8.23 -34.99 -18.67
CA ASP A 34 6.99 -35.72 -18.38
C ASP A 34 7.36 -37.11 -17.84
N ILE A 35 6.95 -37.40 -16.60
CA ILE A 35 7.16 -38.66 -15.90
C ILE A 35 5.83 -39.33 -15.53
N SER A 36 4.77 -39.02 -16.30
CA SER A 36 3.44 -39.56 -16.07
C SER A 36 3.44 -41.09 -16.25
N PRO A 37 2.81 -41.85 -15.34
CA PRO A 37 2.76 -43.31 -15.40
C PRO A 37 1.79 -43.81 -16.49
N THR A 38 0.91 -42.95 -16.98
CA THR A 38 -0.17 -43.28 -17.92
C THR A 38 -0.33 -42.19 -18.98
N LEU A 39 -0.92 -42.57 -20.11
CA LEU A 39 -1.34 -41.62 -21.14
C LEU A 39 -2.66 -40.90 -20.81
N ASP A 40 -3.33 -41.29 -19.71
CA ASP A 40 -4.54 -40.64 -19.22
C ASP A 40 -4.33 -39.13 -18.99
N PHE A 41 -5.27 -38.31 -19.47
CA PHE A 41 -5.27 -36.86 -19.29
C PHE A 41 -5.81 -36.43 -17.93
N ASN A 42 -6.43 -37.34 -17.17
CA ASN A 42 -6.94 -37.06 -15.83
C ASN A 42 -5.81 -36.90 -14.80
N PHE A 43 -4.61 -37.39 -15.11
CA PHE A 43 -3.44 -37.21 -14.28
C PHE A 43 -2.17 -37.01 -15.12
N LYS A 44 -1.43 -35.95 -14.82
CA LYS A 44 -0.09 -35.72 -15.40
C LYS A 44 0.90 -35.35 -14.32
N ARG A 45 2.17 -35.73 -14.52
CA ARG A 45 3.27 -35.40 -13.61
C ARG A 45 4.54 -35.06 -14.40
N TRP A 46 5.16 -33.96 -14.00
CA TRP A 46 6.39 -33.42 -14.54
C TRP A 46 7.47 -33.36 -13.47
N LYS A 47 8.73 -33.53 -13.88
CA LYS A 47 9.91 -33.42 -13.01
C LYS A 47 10.91 -32.41 -13.55
N TYR A 48 11.30 -31.49 -12.68
CA TYR A 48 12.43 -30.59 -12.87
C TYR A 48 13.64 -31.24 -12.18
N THR A 49 14.52 -31.83 -12.98
CA THR A 49 15.56 -32.77 -12.52
C THR A 49 16.57 -32.07 -11.64
N THR A 50 17.01 -30.86 -12.03
CA THR A 50 18.03 -30.06 -11.32
C THR A 50 17.59 -29.70 -9.89
N TYR A 51 16.28 -29.51 -9.70
CA TYR A 51 15.70 -29.13 -8.42
C TYR A 51 15.07 -30.30 -7.67
N ASN A 52 15.00 -31.48 -8.28
CA ASN A 52 14.20 -32.60 -7.78
C ASN A 52 12.78 -32.13 -7.37
N PHE A 53 12.21 -31.25 -8.17
CA PHE A 53 10.88 -30.68 -7.97
C PHE A 53 9.88 -31.43 -8.86
N THR A 54 8.74 -31.80 -8.31
CA THR A 54 7.66 -32.45 -9.08
C THR A 54 6.40 -31.60 -9.11
N LEU A 55 5.83 -31.48 -10.30
CA LEU A 55 4.58 -30.78 -10.55
C LEU A 55 3.56 -31.79 -11.08
N SER A 56 2.38 -31.86 -10.49
CA SER A 56 1.32 -32.78 -10.91
C SER A 56 0.00 -32.05 -11.15
N THR A 57 -0.88 -32.64 -11.97
CA THR A 57 -2.28 -32.21 -12.07
C THR A 57 -3.22 -33.41 -11.96
N TYR A 58 -4.33 -33.20 -11.26
CA TYR A 58 -5.45 -34.13 -11.16
C TYR A 58 -6.73 -33.46 -11.67
N TRP A 59 -7.39 -34.13 -12.60
CA TRP A 59 -8.70 -33.75 -13.08
C TRP A 59 -9.75 -34.16 -12.06
N SER A 60 -10.31 -33.17 -11.38
CA SER A 60 -11.39 -33.34 -10.40
C SER A 60 -12.27 -32.09 -10.45
N PRO A 61 -13.05 -31.90 -11.52
CA PRO A 61 -13.68 -30.61 -11.83
C PRO A 61 -14.68 -30.16 -10.77
N PHE A 62 -15.27 -31.11 -10.03
CA PHE A 62 -16.16 -30.87 -8.90
C PHE A 62 -15.56 -31.18 -7.54
N LEU A 63 -14.29 -31.61 -7.42
CA LEU A 63 -13.61 -32.00 -6.16
C LEU A 63 -14.25 -33.16 -5.35
N VAL A 64 -15.47 -33.57 -5.70
CA VAL A 64 -16.22 -34.69 -5.13
C VAL A 64 -16.41 -35.78 -6.18
N LYS A 65 -16.87 -36.95 -5.74
CA LYS A 65 -17.24 -38.04 -6.65
C LYS A 65 -18.26 -37.54 -7.68
N MET A 66 -18.01 -37.88 -8.94
CA MET A 66 -18.89 -37.57 -10.06
C MET A 66 -19.12 -38.80 -10.94
N GLU A 67 -20.29 -38.90 -11.53
CA GLU A 67 -20.68 -39.90 -12.52
C GLU A 67 -21.37 -39.20 -13.69
N GLU A 68 -21.04 -39.57 -14.92
CA GLU A 68 -21.74 -39.06 -16.11
C GLU A 68 -23.07 -39.82 -16.25
N ALA A 69 -24.18 -39.08 -16.21
CA ALA A 69 -25.52 -39.63 -16.08
C ALA A 69 -26.19 -39.93 -17.44
N ASP A 70 -25.91 -39.13 -18.48
CA ASP A 70 -26.45 -39.32 -19.83
C ASP A 70 -25.66 -38.49 -20.87
N SER A 71 -25.20 -39.12 -21.95
CA SER A 71 -24.52 -38.47 -23.09
C SER A 71 -25.49 -37.93 -24.15
N ASP A 72 -26.77 -38.32 -24.09
CA ASP A 72 -27.78 -38.06 -25.14
C ASP A 72 -28.82 -36.98 -24.74
N GLY A 73 -28.52 -36.19 -23.70
CA GLY A 73 -29.36 -35.05 -23.29
C GLY A 73 -29.49 -33.97 -24.38
N PRO A 74 -30.47 -33.04 -24.27
CA PRO A 74 -30.81 -32.07 -25.32
C PRO A 74 -29.72 -31.03 -25.63
N ARG A 75 -28.59 -31.08 -24.93
CA ARG A 75 -27.33 -30.43 -25.25
C ARG A 75 -26.29 -31.54 -25.21
N HIS A 76 -25.56 -31.76 -26.30
CA HIS A 76 -24.59 -32.85 -26.49
C HIS A 76 -23.33 -32.78 -25.56
N ASP A 77 -23.48 -32.30 -24.31
CA ASP A 77 -22.39 -31.92 -23.41
C ASP A 77 -22.40 -32.67 -22.05
N GLY A 78 -23.27 -33.67 -21.90
CA GLY A 78 -23.35 -34.59 -20.74
C GLY A 78 -23.99 -33.99 -19.48
N VAL A 79 -24.88 -34.76 -18.84
CA VAL A 79 -25.41 -34.45 -17.48
C VAL A 79 -24.53 -35.15 -16.44
N PHE A 80 -24.09 -34.45 -15.39
CA PHE A 80 -23.24 -35.03 -14.34
C PHE A 80 -24.00 -35.20 -13.03
N ASN A 81 -23.95 -36.40 -12.45
CA ASN A 81 -24.32 -36.64 -11.06
C ASN A 81 -23.12 -36.35 -10.17
N ILE A 82 -23.28 -35.50 -9.16
CA ILE A 82 -22.24 -35.21 -8.17
C ILE A 82 -22.71 -35.60 -6.77
N TYR A 83 -21.83 -36.18 -5.97
CA TYR A 83 -22.13 -36.67 -4.63
C TYR A 83 -21.51 -35.71 -3.61
N LEU A 84 -22.31 -34.79 -3.08
CA LEU A 84 -21.86 -33.64 -2.31
C LEU A 84 -21.11 -33.99 -1.02
N ASP A 85 -21.34 -35.19 -0.47
CA ASP A 85 -20.72 -35.70 0.75
C ASP A 85 -19.57 -36.70 0.51
N GLU A 86 -19.26 -37.03 -0.75
CA GLU A 86 -18.22 -37.98 -1.11
C GLU A 86 -17.01 -37.29 -1.76
N PHE A 87 -15.92 -37.14 -1.00
CA PHE A 87 -14.68 -36.56 -1.51
C PHE A 87 -14.02 -37.44 -2.59
N ASP A 88 -13.46 -36.82 -3.64
CA ASP A 88 -12.92 -37.56 -4.78
C ASP A 88 -11.64 -38.34 -4.39
N LYS A 89 -11.78 -39.67 -4.38
CA LYS A 89 -10.73 -40.61 -3.96
C LYS A 89 -9.52 -40.66 -4.90
N ASN A 90 -9.68 -40.23 -6.15
CA ASN A 90 -8.63 -40.34 -7.19
C ASN A 90 -7.37 -39.54 -6.83
N TRP A 91 -7.55 -38.40 -6.16
CA TRP A 91 -6.45 -37.56 -5.70
C TRP A 91 -6.37 -37.51 -4.16
N ALA A 92 -7.48 -37.68 -3.44
CA ALA A 92 -7.49 -37.69 -1.98
C ALA A 92 -6.59 -38.79 -1.39
N SER A 93 -6.54 -39.96 -2.02
CA SER A 93 -5.66 -41.07 -1.59
C SER A 93 -4.17 -40.75 -1.70
N LYS A 94 -3.79 -39.77 -2.54
CA LYS A 94 -2.40 -39.38 -2.84
C LYS A 94 -2.01 -38.05 -2.24
N ILE A 95 -2.90 -37.43 -1.47
CA ILE A 95 -2.74 -36.07 -0.97
C ILE A 95 -1.49 -35.90 -0.09
N ASN A 96 -1.12 -36.96 0.65
CA ASN A 96 0.06 -36.99 1.51
C ASN A 96 1.40 -36.97 0.75
N ASP A 97 1.38 -37.21 -0.56
CA ASP A 97 2.59 -37.17 -1.41
C ASP A 97 3.01 -35.73 -1.75
N PHE A 98 2.17 -34.74 -1.41
CA PHE A 98 2.33 -33.35 -1.86
C PHE A 98 2.73 -32.41 -0.73
N ASN A 99 3.79 -31.62 -0.98
CA ASN A 99 4.11 -30.50 -0.09
C ASN A 99 3.16 -29.33 -0.29
N TYR A 100 2.68 -29.14 -1.53
CA TYR A 100 1.77 -28.08 -1.90
C TYR A 100 0.64 -28.61 -2.76
N ILE A 101 -0.57 -28.09 -2.54
CA ILE A 101 -1.76 -28.43 -3.33
C ILE A 101 -2.44 -27.13 -3.70
N ILE A 102 -2.91 -26.99 -4.94
CA ILE A 102 -3.75 -25.88 -5.37
C ILE A 102 -5.08 -26.48 -5.81
N LEU A 103 -6.14 -26.24 -5.03
CA LEU A 103 -7.50 -26.65 -5.37
C LEU A 103 -8.19 -25.56 -6.18
N ASN A 104 -8.94 -25.95 -7.20
CA ASN A 104 -9.88 -25.08 -7.87
C ASN A 104 -11.13 -25.85 -8.32
N SER A 105 -12.27 -25.17 -8.33
CA SER A 105 -13.49 -25.67 -8.94
C SER A 105 -14.43 -24.50 -9.18
N GLY A 106 -15.29 -24.59 -10.18
CA GLY A 106 -16.39 -23.65 -10.35
C GLY A 106 -16.97 -23.60 -11.76
N TYR A 107 -16.12 -23.58 -12.80
CA TYR A 107 -16.62 -23.44 -14.17
C TYR A 107 -17.57 -24.57 -14.56
N TRP A 108 -17.30 -25.79 -14.08
CA TRP A 108 -18.10 -26.97 -14.39
C TRP A 108 -19.49 -26.98 -13.75
N PHE A 109 -19.77 -26.13 -12.76
CA PHE A 109 -21.12 -25.97 -12.21
C PHE A 109 -22.08 -25.26 -13.19
N SER A 110 -21.55 -24.61 -14.23
CA SER A 110 -22.36 -24.10 -15.36
C SER A 110 -22.97 -25.23 -16.20
N ARG A 111 -22.48 -26.47 -16.08
CA ARG A 111 -23.04 -27.67 -16.73
C ARG A 111 -24.23 -28.28 -15.98
N LEU A 112 -24.75 -27.58 -14.96
CA LEU A 112 -26.00 -27.91 -14.29
C LEU A 112 -26.00 -29.32 -13.66
N PRO A 113 -25.02 -29.66 -12.80
CA PRO A 113 -24.92 -30.99 -12.22
C PRO A 113 -26.10 -31.33 -11.31
N VAL A 114 -26.49 -32.59 -11.30
CA VAL A 114 -27.51 -33.15 -10.40
C VAL A 114 -26.83 -33.51 -9.08
N CYS A 115 -27.31 -32.92 -7.99
CA CYS A 115 -26.72 -33.06 -6.67
C CYS A 115 -27.34 -34.23 -5.90
N TYR A 116 -26.49 -35.12 -5.41
CA TYR A 116 -26.83 -36.18 -4.45
C TYR A 116 -26.15 -35.90 -3.11
N GLU A 117 -26.81 -36.25 -2.01
CA GLU A 117 -26.22 -36.24 -0.67
C GLU A 117 -26.68 -37.53 0.02
N LYS A 118 -25.75 -38.32 0.57
CA LYS A 118 -26.02 -39.66 1.14
C LYS A 118 -26.76 -40.59 0.17
N ASN A 119 -26.39 -40.55 -1.11
CA ASN A 119 -27.04 -41.27 -2.21
C ASN A 119 -28.53 -40.93 -2.42
N GLN A 120 -29.03 -39.83 -1.85
CA GLN A 120 -30.37 -39.32 -2.11
C GLN A 120 -30.31 -38.11 -3.03
N LEU A 121 -31.22 -38.05 -4.00
CA LEU A 121 -31.37 -36.92 -4.90
C LEU A 121 -31.77 -35.67 -4.11
N VAL A 122 -30.91 -34.65 -4.11
CA VAL A 122 -31.15 -33.37 -3.42
C VAL A 122 -31.83 -32.39 -4.34
N GLY A 123 -31.38 -32.33 -5.59
CA GLY A 123 -31.90 -31.39 -6.57
C GLY A 123 -30.86 -30.97 -7.59
N CYS A 124 -31.19 -29.94 -8.36
CA CYS A 124 -30.36 -29.45 -9.45
C CYS A 124 -30.71 -28.00 -9.79
N TRP A 125 -29.76 -27.22 -10.30
CA TRP A 125 -30.03 -25.87 -10.81
C TRP A 125 -30.32 -25.91 -12.32
N ARG A 126 -31.52 -25.50 -12.74
CA ARG A 126 -31.91 -25.28 -14.16
C ARG A 126 -31.68 -26.43 -15.15
N CYS A 127 -31.43 -27.67 -14.73
CA CYS A 127 -31.19 -28.80 -15.67
C CYS A 127 -32.42 -29.29 -16.46
N GLY A 128 -33.60 -28.69 -16.29
CA GLY A 128 -34.78 -29.03 -17.11
C GLY A 128 -35.40 -30.41 -16.83
N LEU A 129 -34.90 -31.14 -15.84
CA LEU A 129 -35.43 -32.45 -15.42
C LEU A 129 -36.74 -32.28 -14.66
N LYS A 130 -37.79 -33.01 -15.09
CA LYS A 130 -39.10 -33.01 -14.43
C LYS A 130 -39.01 -33.76 -13.09
N ASN A 131 -39.74 -33.30 -12.07
CA ASN A 131 -39.81 -33.88 -10.73
C ASN A 131 -38.51 -33.83 -9.90
N ILE A 132 -37.57 -32.94 -10.23
CA ILE A 132 -36.36 -32.70 -9.43
C ILE A 132 -36.44 -31.32 -8.77
N THR A 133 -36.10 -31.25 -7.47
CA THR A 133 -36.03 -30.01 -6.70
C THR A 133 -35.07 -29.01 -7.35
N GLN A 134 -35.54 -27.78 -7.56
CA GLN A 134 -34.69 -26.70 -8.06
C GLN A 134 -33.83 -26.11 -6.95
N LEU A 135 -32.52 -26.10 -7.15
CA LEU A 135 -31.55 -25.56 -6.21
C LEU A 135 -31.05 -24.17 -6.66
N PRO A 136 -30.62 -23.30 -5.74
CA PRO A 136 -29.81 -22.14 -6.08
C PRO A 136 -28.56 -22.56 -6.87
N ASN A 137 -28.15 -21.72 -7.82
CA ASN A 137 -26.97 -21.92 -8.67
C ASN A 137 -25.70 -22.24 -7.85
N TYR A 138 -25.50 -21.56 -6.72
CA TYR A 138 -24.34 -21.74 -5.83
C TYR A 138 -24.47 -22.92 -4.84
N TYR A 139 -25.61 -23.62 -4.76
CA TYR A 139 -25.84 -24.61 -3.70
C TYR A 139 -24.84 -25.77 -3.74
N GLY A 140 -24.73 -26.44 -4.90
CA GLY A 140 -23.81 -27.56 -5.08
C GLY A 140 -22.36 -27.13 -4.88
N TYR A 141 -22.03 -25.94 -5.38
CA TYR A 141 -20.71 -25.33 -5.25
C TYR A 141 -20.29 -25.12 -3.79
N LYS A 142 -21.14 -24.46 -3.00
CA LYS A 142 -20.92 -24.23 -1.56
C LYS A 142 -20.69 -25.54 -0.82
N ARG A 143 -21.52 -26.55 -1.08
CA ARG A 143 -21.45 -27.86 -0.43
C ARG A 143 -20.18 -28.63 -0.79
N VAL A 144 -19.80 -28.63 -2.06
CA VAL A 144 -18.57 -29.28 -2.53
C VAL A 144 -17.33 -28.72 -1.84
N PHE A 145 -17.21 -27.39 -1.75
CA PHE A 145 -16.06 -26.77 -1.09
C PHE A 145 -16.02 -27.10 0.40
N LYS A 146 -17.17 -27.09 1.07
CA LYS A 146 -17.28 -27.53 2.47
C LYS A 146 -16.78 -28.95 2.66
N THR A 147 -17.20 -29.87 1.80
CA THR A 147 -16.76 -31.28 1.84
C THR A 147 -15.27 -31.42 1.57
N ALA A 148 -14.73 -30.73 0.56
CA ALA A 148 -13.31 -30.77 0.23
C ALA A 148 -12.43 -30.20 1.36
N LEU A 149 -12.78 -29.05 1.92
CA LEU A 149 -12.05 -28.43 3.03
C LEU A 149 -12.11 -29.30 4.29
N LYS A 150 -13.28 -29.86 4.60
CA LYS A 150 -13.46 -30.79 5.72
C LYS A 150 -12.61 -32.05 5.54
N ALA A 151 -12.60 -32.62 4.34
CA ALA A 151 -11.80 -33.81 4.05
C ALA A 151 -10.32 -33.56 4.25
N ILE A 152 -9.79 -32.43 3.76
CA ILE A 152 -8.38 -32.05 3.91
C ILE A 152 -8.01 -31.84 5.38
N ASN A 153 -8.87 -31.16 6.13
CA ASN A 153 -8.65 -30.90 7.55
C ASN A 153 -8.66 -32.16 8.41
N ASN A 154 -9.35 -33.22 7.97
CA ASN A 154 -9.44 -34.49 8.68
C ASN A 154 -8.27 -35.45 8.34
N LEU A 155 -7.33 -35.06 7.48
CA LEU A 155 -6.18 -35.89 7.16
C LEU A 155 -5.14 -35.79 8.28
N GLU A 156 -5.06 -36.81 9.12
CA GLU A 156 -4.16 -36.85 10.27
C GLU A 156 -2.67 -36.74 9.88
N ASN A 157 -2.30 -37.14 8.65
CA ASN A 157 -0.92 -37.26 8.18
C ASN A 157 -0.49 -36.22 7.14
N PHE A 158 -1.38 -35.32 6.69
CA PHE A 158 -1.01 -34.31 5.70
C PHE A 158 -0.28 -33.14 6.38
N LYS A 159 1.01 -32.94 6.02
CA LYS A 159 1.84 -31.84 6.53
C LYS A 159 2.09 -30.73 5.50
N GLY A 160 1.46 -30.84 4.32
CA GLY A 160 1.62 -29.88 3.22
C GLY A 160 0.77 -28.62 3.40
N THR A 161 0.93 -27.69 2.46
CA THR A 161 0.14 -26.47 2.37
C THR A 161 -0.85 -26.57 1.20
N THR A 162 -2.13 -26.46 1.50
CA THR A 162 -3.20 -26.44 0.51
C THR A 162 -3.60 -25.00 0.22
N PHE A 163 -3.31 -24.55 -0.97
CA PHE A 163 -3.87 -23.36 -1.58
C PHE A 163 -5.24 -23.65 -2.18
N VAL A 164 -6.18 -22.72 -2.07
CA VAL A 164 -7.47 -22.85 -2.72
C VAL A 164 -7.77 -21.60 -3.53
N ARG A 165 -7.93 -21.77 -4.84
CA ARG A 165 -8.17 -20.69 -5.80
C ARG A 165 -9.65 -20.35 -5.86
N THR A 166 -9.94 -19.05 -5.96
CA THR A 166 -11.31 -18.59 -6.13
C THR A 166 -11.89 -18.87 -7.51
N PHE A 167 -13.22 -18.82 -7.63
CA PHE A 167 -13.91 -18.90 -8.93
C PHE A 167 -13.32 -17.92 -9.95
N ALA A 168 -13.08 -18.41 -11.17
CA ALA A 168 -12.66 -17.58 -12.30
C ALA A 168 -13.89 -17.19 -13.13
N PRO A 169 -14.20 -15.89 -13.28
CA PRO A 169 -15.35 -15.45 -14.04
C PRO A 169 -15.18 -15.68 -15.54
N SER A 170 -16.32 -15.87 -16.21
CA SER A 170 -16.40 -15.81 -17.67
C SER A 170 -16.74 -14.39 -18.11
N HIS A 171 -16.22 -13.95 -19.25
CA HIS A 171 -16.41 -12.59 -19.77
C HIS A 171 -17.02 -12.66 -21.17
N PHE A 172 -18.30 -13.05 -21.26
CA PHE A 172 -19.03 -13.07 -22.52
C PHE A 172 -19.84 -11.77 -22.70
N GLU A 173 -19.88 -11.28 -23.93
CA GLU A 173 -20.72 -10.17 -24.38
C GLU A 173 -21.82 -10.70 -25.31
N GLY A 174 -23.06 -10.25 -25.12
CA GLY A 174 -24.19 -10.62 -25.99
C GLY A 174 -24.83 -11.99 -25.72
N GLY A 175 -24.59 -12.58 -24.54
CA GLY A 175 -25.15 -13.87 -24.11
C GLY A 175 -24.08 -14.79 -23.54
N GLU A 176 -24.46 -15.99 -23.10
CA GLU A 176 -23.51 -17.06 -22.74
C GLU A 176 -22.86 -17.69 -23.97
N TRP A 177 -21.81 -18.47 -23.79
CA TRP A 177 -21.07 -19.16 -24.87
C TRP A 177 -21.97 -19.98 -25.81
N ASN A 178 -23.09 -20.51 -25.32
CA ASN A 178 -24.04 -21.32 -26.07
C ASN A 178 -25.28 -20.55 -26.55
N LEU A 179 -25.36 -19.24 -26.27
CA LEU A 179 -26.48 -18.37 -26.62
C LEU A 179 -26.06 -17.24 -27.58
N GLY A 180 -24.94 -17.42 -28.29
CA GLY A 180 -24.41 -16.42 -29.23
C GLY A 180 -23.49 -15.38 -28.58
N GLY A 181 -23.16 -15.55 -27.30
CA GLY A 181 -22.16 -14.73 -26.61
C GLY A 181 -20.76 -14.92 -27.18
N ASN A 182 -19.95 -13.87 -27.14
CA ASN A 182 -18.56 -13.90 -27.58
C ASN A 182 -17.63 -13.17 -26.60
N CYS A 183 -16.32 -13.42 -26.68
CA CYS A 183 -15.30 -12.74 -25.88
C CYS A 183 -14.35 -11.93 -26.78
N SER A 184 -14.90 -11.07 -27.64
CA SER A 184 -14.11 -10.34 -28.66
C SER A 184 -13.31 -9.17 -28.12
N ARG A 185 -13.48 -8.86 -26.83
CA ARG A 185 -12.85 -7.73 -26.16
C ARG A 185 -11.34 -7.93 -26.05
N LYS A 186 -10.58 -6.93 -26.52
CA LYS A 186 -9.10 -6.96 -26.57
C LYS A 186 -8.42 -6.17 -25.45
N MET A 187 -9.19 -5.40 -24.68
CA MET A 187 -8.69 -4.56 -23.59
C MET A 187 -9.33 -5.00 -22.26
N PRO A 188 -8.57 -5.04 -21.16
CA PRO A 188 -9.14 -5.28 -19.83
C PRO A 188 -10.29 -4.33 -19.49
N PHE A 189 -11.12 -4.72 -18.54
CA PHE A 189 -12.14 -3.81 -17.99
C PHE A 189 -11.47 -2.64 -17.26
N THR A 190 -12.01 -1.46 -17.47
CA THR A 190 -11.68 -0.26 -16.72
C THR A 190 -12.58 -0.13 -15.51
N SER A 191 -12.15 0.68 -14.55
CA SER A 191 -12.87 0.95 -13.31
C SER A 191 -14.27 1.52 -13.46
N ASN A 192 -14.56 2.08 -14.62
CA ASN A 192 -15.80 2.81 -14.90
C ASN A 192 -16.85 1.93 -15.59
N GLU A 193 -16.48 0.71 -15.98
CA GLU A 193 -17.38 -0.24 -16.64
C GLU A 193 -18.13 -1.05 -15.57
N LYS A 194 -19.37 -0.61 -15.28
CA LYS A 194 -20.13 -1.04 -14.10
C LYS A 194 -20.87 -2.36 -14.20
N THR A 195 -20.78 -3.12 -15.29
CA THR A 195 -21.64 -4.30 -15.44
C THR A 195 -20.92 -5.45 -16.13
N LEU A 196 -20.61 -6.47 -15.34
CA LEU A 196 -20.53 -7.83 -15.86
C LEU A 196 -21.91 -8.45 -15.72
N GLU A 197 -22.60 -8.64 -16.84
CA GLU A 197 -23.50 -9.79 -16.96
C GLU A 197 -22.61 -11.05 -16.93
N GLY A 198 -22.83 -11.96 -15.99
CA GLY A 198 -22.07 -13.22 -15.89
C GLY A 198 -21.06 -13.35 -14.74
N LEU A 199 -20.84 -12.30 -13.93
CA LEU A 199 -20.21 -12.47 -12.62
C LEU A 199 -21.24 -13.08 -11.67
N ASP A 200 -21.17 -14.39 -11.47
CA ASP A 200 -22.00 -15.06 -10.47
C ASP A 200 -21.49 -14.74 -9.06
N LEU A 201 -21.83 -13.52 -8.62
CA LEU A 201 -21.42 -12.91 -7.35
C LEU A 201 -21.71 -13.83 -6.15
N GLU A 202 -22.78 -14.62 -6.27
CA GLU A 202 -23.22 -15.56 -5.26
C GLU A 202 -22.29 -16.77 -5.13
N PHE A 203 -21.69 -17.26 -6.24
CA PHE A 203 -20.64 -18.29 -6.18
C PHE A 203 -19.43 -17.79 -5.40
N TYR A 204 -18.93 -16.60 -5.74
CA TYR A 204 -17.78 -16.01 -5.04
C TYR A 204 -18.06 -15.81 -3.54
N LYS A 205 -19.20 -15.18 -3.20
CA LYS A 205 -19.60 -14.98 -1.80
C LYS A 205 -19.68 -16.29 -1.04
N SER A 206 -20.31 -17.31 -1.64
CA SER A 206 -20.47 -18.61 -1.01
C SER A 206 -19.13 -19.29 -0.71
N GLN A 207 -18.13 -19.13 -1.58
CA GLN A 207 -16.78 -19.65 -1.37
C GLN A 207 -16.10 -18.96 -0.18
N VAL A 208 -16.17 -17.63 -0.14
CA VAL A 208 -15.55 -16.81 0.91
C VAL A 208 -16.19 -17.11 2.27
N GLU A 209 -17.49 -17.32 2.33
CA GLU A 209 -18.20 -17.72 3.56
C GLU A 209 -17.67 -19.04 4.12
N GLU A 210 -17.51 -20.07 3.29
CA GLU A 210 -17.03 -21.38 3.75
C GLU A 210 -15.58 -21.32 4.27
N PHE A 211 -14.71 -20.47 3.70
CA PHE A 211 -13.39 -20.24 4.28
C PHE A 211 -13.45 -19.60 5.67
N ARG A 212 -14.33 -18.61 5.85
CA ARG A 212 -14.51 -17.95 7.14
C ARG A 212 -15.07 -18.91 8.19
N GLU A 213 -15.98 -19.80 7.80
CA GLU A 213 -16.48 -20.87 8.67
C GLU A 213 -15.34 -21.82 9.06
N ALA A 214 -14.54 -22.31 8.11
CA ALA A 214 -13.40 -23.18 8.37
C ALA A 214 -12.34 -22.53 9.30
N GLU A 215 -12.13 -21.21 9.17
CA GLU A 215 -11.25 -20.43 10.03
C GLU A 215 -11.77 -20.34 11.48
N LYS A 216 -13.07 -20.04 11.66
CA LYS A 216 -13.71 -19.99 12.98
C LYS A 216 -13.65 -21.32 13.74
N GLU A 217 -13.68 -22.45 13.02
CA GLU A 217 -13.60 -23.78 13.62
C GLU A 217 -12.18 -24.16 14.11
N GLY A 218 -11.17 -23.28 13.93
CA GLY A 218 -9.79 -23.57 14.33
C GLY A 218 -9.10 -24.64 13.47
N LYS A 219 -9.72 -25.00 12.33
CA LYS A 219 -9.29 -26.08 11.43
C LYS A 219 -8.49 -25.51 10.24
N ARG A 220 -7.44 -24.74 10.50
CA ARG A 220 -6.57 -24.15 9.47
C ARG A 220 -5.18 -24.79 9.45
N LYS A 221 -5.10 -26.12 9.50
CA LYS A 221 -3.80 -26.79 9.31
C LYS A 221 -3.42 -26.74 7.83
N GLY A 222 -2.63 -25.73 7.47
CA GLY A 222 -2.01 -25.63 6.15
C GLY A 222 -2.93 -25.19 5.00
N ILE A 223 -4.18 -24.78 5.24
CA ILE A 223 -5.06 -24.26 4.18
C ILE A 223 -4.92 -22.73 4.04
N ILE A 224 -4.51 -22.27 2.87
CA ILE A 224 -4.32 -20.87 2.51
C ILE A 224 -5.24 -20.53 1.34
N PRO A 225 -6.24 -19.66 1.51
CA PRO A 225 -7.06 -19.25 0.37
C PRO A 225 -6.23 -18.31 -0.51
N LEU A 226 -6.14 -18.60 -1.81
CA LEU A 226 -5.60 -17.70 -2.82
C LEU A 226 -6.69 -16.68 -3.21
N HIS A 227 -7.10 -15.89 -2.22
CA HIS A 227 -7.92 -14.72 -2.42
C HIS A 227 -7.29 -13.55 -1.69
N HIS A 228 -7.41 -12.37 -2.27
CA HIS A 228 -7.18 -11.14 -1.55
C HIS A 228 -8.37 -10.95 -0.60
N THR A 229 -8.16 -10.80 0.71
CA THR A 229 -9.20 -10.35 1.64
C THR A 229 -9.46 -8.85 1.44
N SER A 230 -9.71 -8.45 0.20
CA SER A 230 -10.43 -7.24 -0.10
C SER A 230 -11.90 -7.57 0.05
N LYS A 231 -12.59 -6.89 0.98
CA LYS A 231 -13.97 -6.48 0.68
C LYS A 231 -13.96 -5.97 -0.76
N TRP A 232 -14.82 -6.50 -1.63
CA TRP A 232 -15.01 -6.08 -3.02
C TRP A 232 -14.54 -4.65 -3.24
N TYR A 233 -13.27 -4.48 -3.64
CA TYR A 233 -12.84 -3.24 -4.22
C TYR A 233 -13.48 -3.29 -5.60
N HIS A 234 -14.27 -2.27 -5.92
CA HIS A 234 -14.46 -1.90 -7.31
C HIS A 234 -13.10 -2.00 -8.00
N ALA A 235 -13.05 -2.57 -9.20
CA ALA A 235 -11.82 -2.70 -9.99
C ALA A 235 -11.33 -1.32 -10.46
N THR A 236 -11.11 -0.39 -9.54
CA THR A 236 -10.35 0.84 -9.70
C THR A 236 -8.90 0.50 -9.43
N ASN A 237 -8.18 0.28 -10.52
CA ASN A 237 -6.73 0.39 -10.65
C ASN A 237 -5.86 -0.82 -10.25
N LEU A 238 -5.85 -1.85 -11.09
CA LEU A 238 -4.65 -2.67 -11.29
C LEU A 238 -4.17 -2.44 -12.73
N PRO A 239 -3.05 -1.75 -12.96
CA PRO A 239 -2.47 -1.67 -14.29
C PRO A 239 -1.67 -2.92 -14.63
N ASN A 240 -1.69 -3.27 -15.93
CA ASN A 240 -0.89 -4.32 -16.54
C ASN A 240 0.61 -4.09 -16.28
N HIS A 241 1.24 -5.02 -15.57
CA HIS A 241 2.69 -5.11 -15.49
C HIS A 241 3.23 -5.72 -16.79
N GLU A 242 3.60 -4.88 -17.76
CA GLU A 242 4.45 -5.31 -18.88
C GLU A 242 5.93 -4.97 -18.72
N ASN A 243 6.34 -4.28 -17.66
CA ASN A 243 7.76 -4.12 -17.34
C ASN A 243 7.99 -4.36 -15.84
N SER A 244 8.07 -5.64 -15.45
CA SER A 244 8.76 -6.01 -14.22
C SER A 244 10.24 -6.12 -14.57
N SER A 245 11.02 -5.08 -14.28
CA SER A 245 12.44 -5.27 -14.03
C SER A 245 12.56 -6.37 -12.97
N THR A 246 13.23 -7.47 -13.32
CA THR A 246 13.48 -8.59 -12.43
C THR A 246 14.38 -8.10 -11.30
N TYR A 247 13.81 -7.89 -10.10
CA TYR A 247 14.58 -7.57 -8.90
C TYR A 247 15.48 -8.76 -8.58
N HIS A 248 16.79 -8.55 -8.59
CA HIS A 248 17.78 -9.60 -8.36
C HIS A 248 18.07 -9.72 -6.86
N ILE A 249 18.50 -10.91 -6.42
CA ILE A 249 18.88 -11.20 -5.03
C ILE A 249 20.00 -10.26 -4.53
N GLU A 250 20.79 -9.70 -5.44
CA GLU A 250 21.82 -8.70 -5.15
C GLU A 250 21.24 -7.36 -4.63
N ASP A 251 19.98 -7.02 -4.91
CA ASP A 251 19.30 -5.80 -4.38
C ASP A 251 18.86 -5.94 -2.90
N MET A 252 18.89 -7.17 -2.37
CA MET A 252 18.66 -7.46 -0.95
C MET A 252 19.94 -7.37 -0.11
N GLU A 253 21.12 -7.36 -0.74
CA GLU A 253 22.35 -7.08 0.00
C GLU A 253 22.40 -5.60 0.38
N ILE A 254 22.48 -5.32 1.68
CA ILE A 254 22.74 -3.98 2.20
C ILE A 254 24.19 -3.62 1.86
N LYS A 255 24.45 -3.19 0.62
CA LYS A 255 25.73 -2.58 0.25
C LYS A 255 25.75 -1.15 0.79
N ILE A 256 26.35 -0.97 1.96
CA ILE A 256 26.61 0.37 2.52
C ILE A 256 27.97 0.84 1.98
N MET A 257 27.94 1.43 0.79
CA MET A 257 29.03 2.26 0.31
C MET A 257 28.62 3.72 0.53
N ASP A 258 29.06 4.30 1.64
CA ASP A 258 29.57 5.68 1.72
C ASP A 258 29.79 6.13 3.18
N ASP A 259 30.66 7.12 3.29
CA ASP A 259 31.34 7.68 4.46
C ASP A 259 30.36 8.42 5.41
N GLU A 260 30.54 8.32 6.72
CA GLU A 260 29.70 9.00 7.74
C GLU A 260 29.74 10.54 7.63
N THR A 261 30.61 11.04 6.77
CA THR A 261 30.90 12.46 6.54
C THR A 261 30.06 13.11 5.43
N CYS A 262 29.27 12.33 4.66
CA CYS A 262 28.50 12.91 3.56
C CYS A 262 27.27 13.70 4.03
N ASP A 263 27.25 14.99 3.71
CA ASP A 263 26.06 15.82 3.85
C ASP A 263 25.08 15.58 2.69
N ILE A 264 24.06 14.76 2.94
CA ILE A 264 23.02 14.46 1.96
C ILE A 264 22.06 15.63 1.68
N SER A 265 22.10 16.69 2.49
CA SER A 265 21.22 17.86 2.34
C SER A 265 21.65 18.81 1.23
N ILE A 266 22.91 18.72 0.78
CA ILE A 266 23.50 19.60 -0.23
C ILE A 266 23.85 18.85 -1.51
N GLY A 267 23.31 19.28 -2.64
CA GLY A 267 23.36 18.50 -3.88
C GLY A 267 22.76 19.21 -5.09
N GLU A 268 22.50 18.41 -6.12
CA GLU A 268 21.85 18.83 -7.36
C GLU A 268 20.81 17.78 -7.78
N TRP A 269 19.81 18.21 -8.53
CA TRP A 269 18.91 17.28 -9.23
C TRP A 269 19.54 16.84 -10.54
N ILE A 270 19.56 15.53 -10.76
CA ILE A 270 20.06 14.92 -11.99
C ILE A 270 18.98 14.06 -12.65
N PRO A 271 19.03 13.87 -13.97
CA PRO A 271 18.08 13.00 -14.66
C PRO A 271 18.06 11.58 -14.11
N ASN A 272 16.87 11.02 -13.98
CA ASN A 272 16.60 9.65 -13.56
C ASN A 272 15.56 9.02 -14.51
N PRO A 273 15.99 8.35 -15.59
CA PRO A 273 15.07 7.79 -16.57
C PRO A 273 14.20 6.65 -16.00
N ASP A 274 14.68 5.98 -14.95
CA ASP A 274 14.06 4.80 -14.33
C ASP A 274 12.88 5.13 -13.40
N GLY A 275 12.75 6.39 -12.96
CA GLY A 275 11.57 6.88 -12.25
C GLY A 275 10.39 7.19 -13.21
N PRO A 276 9.15 7.39 -12.73
CA PRO A 276 8.69 7.18 -11.36
C PRO A 276 8.50 5.69 -11.06
N TYR A 277 8.49 5.32 -9.78
CA TYR A 277 8.42 3.92 -9.36
C TYR A 277 6.99 3.40 -9.15
N TYR A 278 6.01 4.28 -9.32
CA TYR A 278 4.59 3.99 -9.27
C TYR A 278 3.87 5.05 -10.15
N THR A 279 2.61 4.80 -10.47
CA THR A 279 1.76 5.73 -11.24
C THR A 279 0.59 6.23 -10.40
N ASN A 280 -0.12 7.24 -10.90
CA ASN A 280 -1.34 7.76 -10.31
C ASN A 280 -2.46 6.72 -10.11
N THR A 281 -2.40 5.58 -10.79
CA THR A 281 -3.39 4.51 -10.68
C THR A 281 -2.92 3.42 -9.73
N THR A 282 -1.62 3.11 -9.66
CA THR A 282 -1.10 2.01 -8.81
C THR A 282 -1.19 2.23 -7.30
N CYS A 283 -1.38 3.47 -6.84
CA CYS A 283 -1.41 3.81 -5.42
C CYS A 283 -2.73 4.47 -5.01
N TRP A 284 -3.41 3.86 -4.03
CA TRP A 284 -4.68 4.36 -3.49
C TRP A 284 -4.51 5.52 -2.50
N ALA A 285 -3.31 5.70 -1.93
CA ALA A 285 -3.07 6.68 -0.87
C ALA A 285 -2.88 8.12 -1.39
N ILE A 286 -2.78 8.31 -2.70
CA ILE A 286 -2.61 9.63 -3.32
C ILE A 286 -3.86 10.47 -3.03
N HIS A 287 -3.68 11.62 -2.39
CA HIS A 287 -4.77 12.57 -2.21
C HIS A 287 -5.19 13.18 -3.56
N GLU A 288 -6.47 13.47 -3.75
CA GLU A 288 -7.02 13.99 -5.01
C GLU A 288 -6.23 15.19 -5.55
N HIS A 289 -6.08 16.27 -4.79
CA HIS A 289 -5.32 17.46 -5.26
C HIS A 289 -3.82 17.25 -5.52
N GLN A 290 -3.26 16.09 -5.17
CA GLN A 290 -1.87 15.72 -5.45
C GLN A 290 -1.78 14.78 -6.67
N ASN A 291 -2.90 14.29 -7.19
CA ASN A 291 -2.97 13.37 -8.31
C ASN A 291 -2.94 14.11 -9.66
N CYS A 292 -1.80 14.73 -9.97
CA CYS A 292 -1.66 15.62 -11.12
C CYS A 292 -2.00 14.96 -12.46
N MET A 293 -1.61 13.69 -12.62
CA MET A 293 -1.88 12.94 -13.84
C MET A 293 -3.36 12.62 -14.01
N LYS A 294 -4.12 12.39 -12.93
CA LYS A 294 -5.58 12.19 -12.99
C LYS A 294 -6.29 13.42 -13.53
N TYR A 295 -5.82 14.61 -13.15
CA TYR A 295 -6.40 15.90 -13.56
C TYR A 295 -5.78 16.47 -14.85
N GLY A 296 -5.11 15.63 -15.63
CA GLY A 296 -4.72 15.94 -17.00
C GLY A 296 -3.46 16.80 -17.13
N ARG A 297 -2.55 16.77 -16.13
CA ARG A 297 -1.23 17.39 -16.28
C ARG A 297 -0.49 16.79 -17.50
N PRO A 298 -0.10 17.61 -18.50
CA PRO A 298 0.44 17.10 -19.76
C PRO A 298 1.94 16.79 -19.71
N ASP A 299 2.70 17.56 -18.94
CA ASP A 299 4.15 17.39 -18.79
C ASP A 299 4.47 16.26 -17.80
N THR A 300 5.48 15.45 -18.10
CA THR A 300 5.89 14.32 -17.24
C THR A 300 7.38 14.32 -16.90
N ASP A 301 8.16 15.25 -17.45
CA ASP A 301 9.60 15.32 -17.25
C ASP A 301 9.98 15.59 -15.79
N PHE A 302 9.11 16.26 -15.02
CA PHE A 302 9.28 16.46 -13.58
C PHE A 302 9.36 15.12 -12.80
N LEU A 303 8.87 14.02 -13.36
CA LEU A 303 8.95 12.68 -12.74
C LEU A 303 10.32 12.01 -12.92
N LYS A 304 11.17 12.55 -13.80
CA LYS A 304 12.41 11.92 -14.28
C LYS A 304 13.67 12.51 -13.62
N TRP A 305 13.59 12.78 -12.33
CA TRP A 305 14.69 13.40 -11.57
C TRP A 305 14.99 12.63 -10.29
N ARG A 306 16.27 12.58 -9.89
CA ARG A 306 16.70 12.12 -8.56
C ARG A 306 17.67 13.11 -7.93
N TRP A 307 17.68 13.16 -6.61
CA TRP A 307 18.63 13.98 -5.87
C TRP A 307 20.01 13.30 -5.82
N LYS A 308 21.06 14.07 -6.11
CA LYS A 308 22.45 13.64 -5.97
C LYS A 308 23.20 14.59 -5.03
N PRO A 309 23.57 14.13 -3.81
CA PRO A 309 24.46 14.88 -2.94
C PRO A 309 25.83 15.16 -3.58
N LYS A 310 26.51 16.24 -3.18
CA LYS A 310 27.82 16.61 -3.75
C LYS A 310 28.94 15.62 -3.44
N GLY A 311 28.88 14.95 -2.29
CA GLY A 311 29.98 14.14 -1.75
C GLY A 311 29.73 12.62 -1.72
N CYS A 312 28.53 12.16 -2.09
CA CYS A 312 28.17 10.74 -2.04
C CYS A 312 27.00 10.43 -2.97
N GLU A 313 26.69 9.14 -3.11
CA GLU A 313 25.47 8.70 -3.77
C GLU A 313 24.36 8.45 -2.75
N LEU A 314 23.19 9.08 -2.98
CA LEU A 314 21.99 8.75 -2.22
C LEU A 314 21.36 7.49 -2.84
N PRO A 315 21.13 6.42 -2.05
CA PRO A 315 20.55 5.20 -2.59
C PRO A 315 19.12 5.45 -3.05
N ILE A 316 18.75 4.87 -4.20
CA ILE A 316 17.35 4.83 -4.65
C ILE A 316 16.54 4.04 -3.62
N PHE A 317 15.36 4.55 -3.26
CA PHE A 317 14.47 3.93 -2.31
C PHE A 317 14.12 2.49 -2.70
N ASN A 318 14.50 1.56 -1.83
CA ASN A 318 14.12 0.15 -1.93
C ASN A 318 13.05 -0.16 -0.85
N PRO A 319 11.81 -0.49 -1.25
CA PRO A 319 10.73 -0.73 -0.29
C PRO A 319 11.00 -1.93 0.62
N TYR A 320 11.64 -2.98 0.12
CA TYR A 320 11.96 -4.17 0.91
C TYR A 320 12.99 -3.86 2.00
N GLN A 321 14.01 -3.05 1.68
CA GLN A 321 15.01 -2.64 2.66
C GLN A 321 14.39 -1.81 3.78
N LEU A 322 13.55 -0.83 3.44
CA LEU A 322 12.85 -0.04 4.47
C LEU A 322 11.96 -0.94 5.33
N LEU A 323 11.13 -1.79 4.71
CA LEU A 323 10.21 -2.65 5.44
C LEU A 323 10.93 -3.61 6.38
N ASP A 324 12.06 -4.18 5.98
CA ASP A 324 12.83 -5.06 6.85
C ASP A 324 13.51 -4.30 7.99
N MET A 325 14.05 -3.10 7.73
CA MET A 325 14.59 -2.23 8.77
C MET A 325 13.52 -1.76 9.77
N MET A 326 12.28 -1.65 9.31
CA MET A 326 11.11 -1.25 10.10
C MET A 326 10.35 -2.44 10.71
N ARG A 327 10.88 -3.66 10.56
CA ARG A 327 10.25 -4.87 11.10
C ARG A 327 10.09 -4.77 12.62
N ASN A 328 8.88 -5.06 13.11
CA ASN A 328 8.49 -4.92 14.51
C ASN A 328 8.65 -3.50 15.08
N LYS A 329 8.66 -2.47 14.23
CA LYS A 329 8.78 -1.08 14.65
C LYS A 329 7.54 -0.27 14.32
N SER A 330 7.51 0.96 14.79
CA SER A 330 6.47 1.95 14.53
C SER A 330 7.06 3.29 14.10
N LEU A 331 6.41 3.94 13.12
CA LEU A 331 6.77 5.27 12.62
C LEU A 331 5.53 6.14 12.53
N VAL A 332 5.61 7.38 13.01
CA VAL A 332 4.52 8.36 12.92
C VAL A 332 4.98 9.66 12.26
N PHE A 333 4.14 10.19 11.37
CA PHE A 333 4.25 11.55 10.85
C PHE A 333 3.35 12.49 11.65
N VAL A 334 3.90 13.55 12.22
CA VAL A 334 3.18 14.57 12.99
C VAL A 334 3.38 15.93 12.33
N GLY A 335 2.30 16.57 11.89
CA GLY A 335 2.41 17.89 11.29
C GLY A 335 1.26 18.29 10.37
N ASP A 336 1.62 19.07 9.34
CA ASP A 336 0.70 19.66 8.37
C ASP A 336 0.50 18.80 7.10
N SER A 337 -0.14 19.38 6.10
CA SER A 337 -0.49 18.71 4.84
C SER A 337 0.72 18.30 3.99
N VAL A 338 1.87 18.96 4.15
CA VAL A 338 3.10 18.54 3.45
C VAL A 338 3.71 17.31 4.12
N GLY A 339 3.55 17.17 5.44
CA GLY A 339 3.90 15.93 6.16
C GLY A 339 3.02 14.75 5.73
N ARG A 340 1.72 15.01 5.59
CA ARG A 340 0.78 14.03 5.03
C ARG A 340 1.14 13.64 3.60
N ASN A 341 1.53 14.60 2.77
CA ASN A 341 1.98 14.36 1.39
C ASN A 341 3.23 13.45 1.36
N GLN A 342 4.20 13.65 2.25
CA GLN A 342 5.36 12.76 2.41
C GLN A 342 4.96 11.35 2.85
N MET A 343 4.05 11.24 3.82
CA MET A 343 3.52 9.96 4.29
C MET A 343 2.80 9.19 3.17
N GLN A 344 1.99 9.88 2.37
CA GLN A 344 1.26 9.29 1.24
C GLN A 344 2.22 8.77 0.16
N SER A 345 3.25 9.55 -0.17
CA SER A 345 4.36 9.10 -1.02
C SER A 345 5.00 7.82 -0.48
N LEU A 346 5.32 7.77 0.82
CA LEU A 346 5.90 6.59 1.44
C LEU A 346 5.00 5.36 1.31
N ILE A 347 3.69 5.48 1.56
CA ILE A 347 2.74 4.38 1.34
C ILE A 347 2.75 3.92 -0.12
N CYS A 348 2.79 4.84 -1.08
CA CYS A 348 2.84 4.50 -2.50
C CYS A 348 4.12 3.75 -2.87
N LEU A 349 5.27 4.19 -2.38
CA LEU A 349 6.54 3.52 -2.62
C LEU A 349 6.58 2.13 -1.98
N LEU A 350 6.02 1.97 -0.77
CA LEU A 350 5.93 0.69 -0.08
C LEU A 350 4.95 -0.29 -0.73
N SER A 351 3.89 0.23 -1.35
CA SER A 351 2.87 -0.57 -2.06
C SER A 351 3.43 -1.36 -3.25
N ARG A 352 4.65 -1.04 -3.72
CA ARG A 352 5.40 -1.86 -4.70
C ARG A 352 5.80 -3.23 -4.15
N ALA A 353 5.89 -3.37 -2.83
CA ALA A 353 6.24 -4.61 -2.13
C ALA A 353 5.03 -5.22 -1.41
N VAL A 354 4.28 -4.42 -0.65
CA VAL A 354 3.14 -4.89 0.12
C VAL A 354 2.19 -3.73 0.45
N TYR A 355 0.88 -4.01 0.44
CA TYR A 355 -0.13 -3.06 0.87
C TYR A 355 -0.40 -3.18 2.38
N PRO A 356 -0.55 -2.07 3.11
CA PRO A 356 -0.95 -2.13 4.51
C PRO A 356 -2.46 -2.35 4.67
N ILE A 357 -2.88 -2.75 5.88
CA ILE A 357 -4.28 -2.70 6.32
C ILE A 357 -4.51 -1.48 7.21
N ASP A 358 -5.72 -0.93 7.22
CA ASP A 358 -6.14 0.08 8.20
C ASP A 358 -6.17 -0.57 9.60
N ASP A 359 -5.44 0.03 10.53
CA ASP A 359 -5.29 -0.38 11.94
C ASP A 359 -5.67 0.78 12.88
N SER A 360 -6.49 1.72 12.39
CA SER A 360 -6.92 2.89 13.13
C SER A 360 -7.91 2.50 14.23
N ILE A 361 -7.69 3.02 15.44
CA ILE A 361 -8.55 2.79 16.61
C ILE A 361 -9.86 3.60 16.49
N SER A 362 -9.81 4.70 15.75
CA SER A 362 -10.87 5.70 15.60
C SER A 362 -11.19 5.93 14.11
N PRO A 363 -12.44 6.30 13.76
CA PRO A 363 -12.78 6.76 12.42
C PRO A 363 -12.26 8.16 12.08
N ASP A 364 -11.60 8.87 13.01
CA ASP A 364 -11.08 10.21 12.77
C ASP A 364 -10.01 10.23 11.67
N GLU A 365 -10.33 10.84 10.53
CA GLU A 365 -9.44 10.96 9.37
C GLU A 365 -8.18 11.81 9.65
N ASN A 366 -8.16 12.55 10.76
CA ASN A 366 -6.98 13.28 11.22
C ASN A 366 -5.94 12.38 11.91
N PHE A 367 -6.33 11.16 12.29
CA PHE A 367 -5.50 10.21 13.03
C PHE A 367 -5.66 8.82 12.41
N LYS A 368 -4.74 8.48 11.51
CA LYS A 368 -4.76 7.18 10.83
C LYS A 368 -3.56 6.33 11.20
N ARG A 369 -3.79 5.01 11.25
CA ARG A 369 -2.76 3.99 11.44
C ARG A 369 -2.91 2.90 10.40
N TRP A 370 -1.78 2.40 9.94
CA TRP A 370 -1.65 1.37 8.93
C TRP A 370 -0.69 0.30 9.40
N LYS A 371 -1.09 -0.97 9.26
CA LYS A 371 -0.27 -2.12 9.63
C LYS A 371 0.21 -2.87 8.39
N TYR A 372 1.53 -2.96 8.23
CA TYR A 372 2.17 -3.87 7.29
C TYR A 372 2.37 -5.22 7.99
N VAL A 373 1.38 -6.11 7.85
CA VAL A 373 1.24 -7.34 8.65
C VAL A 373 2.49 -8.23 8.57
N ASP A 374 3.02 -8.46 7.37
CA ASP A 374 4.18 -9.34 7.14
C ASP A 374 5.49 -8.84 7.78
N TYR A 375 5.54 -7.55 8.11
CA TYR A 375 6.68 -6.90 8.76
C TYR A 375 6.38 -6.55 10.21
N ASN A 376 5.15 -6.71 10.67
CA ASN A 376 4.68 -6.16 11.94
C ASN A 376 5.04 -4.66 12.09
N PHE A 377 5.10 -3.93 10.97
CA PHE A 377 5.46 -2.51 10.93
C PHE A 377 4.20 -1.65 11.00
N THR A 378 4.14 -0.71 11.94
CA THR A 378 3.03 0.25 12.06
C THR A 378 3.46 1.62 11.54
N LEU A 379 2.71 2.15 10.57
CA LEU A 379 2.84 3.51 10.07
C LEU A 379 1.63 4.33 10.53
N ALA A 380 1.85 5.53 11.06
CA ALA A 380 0.77 6.40 11.52
C ALA A 380 0.93 7.84 11.05
N THR A 381 -0.16 8.61 11.10
CA THR A 381 -0.15 10.05 10.86
C THR A 381 -1.05 10.77 11.85
N TYR A 382 -0.54 11.86 12.42
CA TYR A 382 -1.25 12.77 13.32
C TYR A 382 -1.30 14.16 12.70
N TRP A 383 -2.52 14.59 12.35
CA TRP A 383 -2.77 15.94 11.88
C TRP A 383 -2.67 16.93 13.04
N SER A 384 -1.60 17.72 13.02
CA SER A 384 -1.36 18.81 13.95
C SER A 384 -0.61 19.92 13.21
N PRO A 385 -1.33 20.74 12.40
CA PRO A 385 -0.69 21.64 11.44
C PRO A 385 0.15 22.75 12.07
N PHE A 386 -0.13 23.09 13.34
CA PHE A 386 0.67 23.99 14.16
C PHE A 386 1.54 23.27 15.19
N LEU A 387 1.43 21.94 15.34
CA LEU A 387 2.11 21.09 16.33
C LEU A 387 1.80 21.37 17.81
N ILE A 388 1.29 22.57 18.13
CA ILE A 388 0.85 23.01 19.45
C ILE A 388 -0.67 22.98 19.56
N ARG A 389 -1.19 23.04 20.78
CA ARG A 389 -2.62 23.12 21.04
C ARG A 389 -3.21 24.31 20.29
N MET A 390 -4.31 24.05 19.59
CA MET A 390 -5.01 25.06 18.82
C MET A 390 -6.53 24.87 18.88
N ASN A 391 -7.27 25.96 18.64
CA ASN A 391 -8.67 25.90 18.26
C ASN A 391 -8.96 26.86 17.10
N GLU A 392 -9.77 26.41 16.16
CA GLU A 392 -10.34 27.28 15.12
C GLU A 392 -11.58 27.96 15.71
N THR A 393 -11.55 29.28 15.83
CA THR A 393 -12.63 30.06 16.45
C THR A 393 -13.60 30.65 15.45
N ASP A 394 -13.14 30.89 14.23
CA ASP A 394 -13.95 31.39 13.12
C ASP A 394 -13.36 30.82 11.82
N ALA A 395 -14.12 29.98 11.12
CA ALA A 395 -13.67 29.30 9.90
C ALA A 395 -13.50 30.27 8.71
N ASP A 396 -14.25 31.38 8.70
CA ASP A 396 -14.06 32.41 7.69
C ASP A 396 -12.92 33.34 8.13
N GLY A 397 -12.92 33.80 9.37
CA GLY A 397 -11.91 34.69 9.92
C GLY A 397 -11.73 36.00 9.11
N PRO A 398 -10.82 36.91 9.56
CA PRO A 398 -10.56 38.17 8.86
C PRO A 398 -9.99 37.99 7.45
N THR A 399 -9.30 36.87 7.20
CA THR A 399 -8.58 36.60 5.95
C THR A 399 -9.26 35.60 5.03
N LYS A 400 -10.49 35.15 5.33
CA LYS A 400 -11.20 34.08 4.59
C LYS A 400 -10.43 32.75 4.56
N THR A 401 -9.64 32.51 5.61
CA THR A 401 -8.77 31.34 5.77
C THR A 401 -8.75 30.80 7.20
N GLY A 402 -9.77 31.13 7.99
CA GLY A 402 -9.87 30.75 9.39
C GLY A 402 -9.09 31.67 10.34
N LEU A 403 -9.56 31.73 11.58
CA LEU A 403 -8.93 32.37 12.73
C LEU A 403 -8.63 31.28 13.76
N PHE A 404 -7.36 31.16 14.13
CA PHE A 404 -6.90 30.12 15.05
C PHE A 404 -6.37 30.73 16.35
N ASN A 405 -6.80 30.24 17.51
CA ASN A 405 -6.05 30.49 18.74
C ASN A 405 -4.95 29.44 18.85
N LEU A 406 -3.71 29.89 19.05
CA LEU A 406 -2.55 29.03 19.23
C LEU A 406 -2.00 29.23 20.64
N TYR A 407 -1.89 28.15 21.40
CA TYR A 407 -1.35 28.15 22.76
C TYR A 407 0.14 27.81 22.68
N LEU A 408 0.99 28.85 22.61
CA LEU A 408 2.39 28.73 22.21
C LEU A 408 3.27 27.95 23.20
N ASP A 409 2.78 27.74 24.42
CA ASP A 409 3.43 27.02 25.52
C ASP A 409 2.87 25.62 25.77
N GLU A 410 1.88 25.18 25.00
CA GLU A 410 1.20 23.88 25.13
C GLU A 410 1.35 23.05 23.84
N ALA A 411 1.98 21.88 23.91
CA ALA A 411 1.99 20.94 22.79
C ALA A 411 0.57 20.41 22.51
N ASP A 412 0.29 19.98 21.29
CA ASP A 412 -1.00 19.34 20.98
C ASP A 412 -1.05 17.94 21.62
N ASP A 413 -1.93 17.80 22.62
CA ASP A 413 -2.12 16.57 23.38
C ASP A 413 -2.39 15.35 22.50
N LYS A 414 -2.99 15.55 21.32
CA LYS A 414 -3.36 14.46 20.41
C LYS A 414 -2.16 13.64 19.95
N TRP A 415 -1.02 14.27 19.72
CA TRP A 415 0.23 13.55 19.45
C TRP A 415 1.09 13.41 20.71
N ALA A 416 1.17 14.45 21.55
CA ALA A 416 2.11 14.48 22.67
C ALA A 416 1.90 13.33 23.68
N THR A 417 0.65 12.89 23.86
CA THR A 417 0.30 11.78 24.76
C THR A 417 0.51 10.39 24.15
N GLN A 418 0.71 10.30 22.83
CA GLN A 418 0.77 9.01 22.11
C GLN A 418 2.15 8.69 21.54
N ILE A 419 3.01 9.68 21.29
CA ILE A 419 4.29 9.42 20.60
C ILE A 419 5.25 8.49 21.35
N GLU A 420 5.04 8.23 22.65
CA GLU A 420 5.87 7.31 23.44
C GLU A 420 5.84 5.85 22.92
N GLU A 421 4.80 5.47 22.17
CA GLU A 421 4.69 4.13 21.56
C GLU A 421 5.46 3.98 20.22
N PHE A 422 6.03 5.07 19.69
CA PHE A 422 6.67 5.09 18.38
C PHE A 422 8.19 4.98 18.44
N ASP A 423 8.77 4.12 17.61
CA ASP A 423 10.23 4.03 17.45
C ASP A 423 10.79 5.23 16.69
N TYR A 424 10.04 5.78 15.74
CA TYR A 424 10.40 6.94 14.95
C TYR A 424 9.26 7.95 14.86
N VAL A 425 9.58 9.22 15.11
CA VAL A 425 8.63 10.34 15.01
C VAL A 425 9.19 11.34 14.01
N ILE A 426 8.50 11.55 12.89
CA ILE A 426 8.85 12.58 11.90
C ILE A 426 7.95 13.79 12.14
N ILE A 427 8.55 14.94 12.44
CA ILE A 427 7.85 16.18 12.73
C ILE A 427 8.09 17.18 11.60
N ASN A 428 7.01 17.81 11.14
CA ASN A 428 7.10 18.91 10.19
C ASN A 428 6.04 20.00 10.49
N GLY A 429 6.29 21.22 10.04
CA GLY A 429 5.32 22.31 10.12
C GLY A 429 5.89 23.60 9.55
N GLY A 430 5.02 24.59 9.32
CA GLY A 430 5.42 25.93 8.92
C GLY A 430 4.39 26.66 8.06
N HIS A 431 3.79 25.98 7.08
CA HIS A 431 2.89 26.64 6.12
C HIS A 431 1.68 27.29 6.78
N TRP A 432 1.13 26.66 7.83
CA TRP A 432 -0.05 27.14 8.54
C TRP A 432 0.21 28.38 9.40
N PHE A 433 1.46 28.67 9.77
CA PHE A 433 1.82 29.86 10.56
C PHE A 433 1.71 31.19 9.79
N THR A 434 1.36 31.11 8.51
CA THR A 434 1.00 32.28 7.69
C THR A 434 -0.48 32.67 7.81
N ARG A 435 -1.31 31.81 8.42
CA ARG A 435 -2.74 32.07 8.62
C ARG A 435 -2.98 33.09 9.74
N CYS A 436 -4.18 33.65 9.75
CA CYS A 436 -4.62 34.53 10.80
C CYS A 436 -4.67 33.78 12.14
N SER A 437 -4.03 34.30 13.17
CA SER A 437 -3.92 33.58 14.46
C SER A 437 -3.85 34.54 15.64
N VAL A 438 -4.37 34.13 16.80
CA VAL A 438 -4.21 34.80 18.09
C VAL A 438 -3.31 33.93 18.96
N TYR A 439 -2.30 34.54 19.57
CA TYR A 439 -1.28 33.84 20.33
C TYR A 439 -1.57 33.93 21.83
N TYR A 440 -1.59 32.77 22.48
CA TYR A 440 -1.78 32.63 23.91
C TYR A 440 -0.52 32.07 24.56
N GLU A 441 -0.18 32.58 25.74
CA GLU A 441 0.79 31.99 26.67
C GLU A 441 0.23 32.10 28.09
N ASN A 442 0.31 31.02 28.87
CA ASN A 442 -0.33 30.92 30.18
C ASN A 442 -1.81 31.34 30.15
N ASN A 443 -2.53 30.98 29.07
CA ASN A 443 -3.91 31.37 28.79
C ASN A 443 -4.16 32.90 28.69
N GLN A 444 -3.14 33.70 28.41
CA GLN A 444 -3.25 35.14 28.15
C GLN A 444 -2.83 35.49 26.73
N ILE A 445 -3.54 36.44 26.11
CA ILE A 445 -3.19 36.93 24.77
C ILE A 445 -1.86 37.70 24.85
N VAL A 446 -0.86 37.23 24.11
CA VAL A 446 0.45 37.90 23.98
C VAL A 446 0.60 38.66 22.67
N GLY A 447 -0.31 38.43 21.71
CA GLY A 447 -0.35 39.11 20.43
C GLY A 447 -1.15 38.30 19.41
N CYS A 448 -1.08 38.70 18.15
CA CYS A 448 -1.76 37.99 17.08
C CYS A 448 -1.05 38.20 15.73
N ARG A 449 -1.54 37.55 14.67
CA ARG A 449 -1.17 37.82 13.29
C ARG A 449 -2.44 38.00 12.47
N TYR A 450 -2.56 39.15 11.78
CA TYR A 450 -3.68 39.49 10.90
C TYR A 450 -5.06 39.47 11.55
N CYS A 451 -5.13 39.49 12.89
CA CYS A 451 -6.40 39.27 13.61
C CYS A 451 -7.35 40.47 13.57
N GLN A 452 -6.85 41.67 13.26
CA GLN A 452 -7.63 42.92 13.26
C GLN A 452 -8.38 43.20 14.58
N LEU A 453 -7.95 42.56 15.69
CA LEU A 453 -8.53 42.76 17.01
C LEU A 453 -8.03 44.08 17.61
N SER A 454 -8.94 44.86 18.17
CA SER A 454 -8.58 46.09 18.88
C SER A 454 -7.76 45.77 20.14
N ASN A 455 -6.73 46.56 20.42
CA ASN A 455 -5.84 46.43 21.58
C ASN A 455 -5.03 45.12 21.65
N VAL A 456 -4.83 44.43 20.52
CA VAL A 456 -3.93 43.27 20.41
C VAL A 456 -2.81 43.61 19.43
N THR A 457 -1.55 43.40 19.84
CA THR A 457 -0.38 43.67 19.00
C THR A 457 -0.27 42.65 17.87
N ASP A 458 -0.13 43.13 16.61
CA ASP A 458 0.23 42.28 15.48
C ASP A 458 1.74 41.96 15.56
N LEU A 459 2.05 40.67 15.58
CA LEU A 459 3.38 40.10 15.68
C LEU A 459 3.73 39.40 14.36
N PRO A 460 5.02 39.33 13.98
CA PRO A 460 5.41 38.61 12.78
C PRO A 460 5.05 37.12 12.87
N SER A 461 4.76 36.48 11.73
CA SER A 461 4.44 35.04 11.66
C SER A 461 5.53 34.16 12.26
N THR A 462 6.78 34.62 12.21
CA THR A 462 7.93 33.96 12.82
C THR A 462 7.89 33.91 14.34
N TYR A 463 7.18 34.82 15.01
CA TYR A 463 7.01 34.81 16.46
C TYR A 463 6.28 33.54 16.93
N GLY A 464 5.09 33.29 16.40
CA GLY A 464 4.29 32.12 16.76
C GLY A 464 5.01 30.83 16.38
N TYR A 465 5.65 30.81 15.21
CA TYR A 465 6.39 29.67 14.71
C TYR A 465 7.58 29.28 15.60
N GLN A 466 8.45 30.23 15.95
CA GLN A 466 9.60 29.96 16.80
C GLN A 466 9.19 29.40 18.16
N ARG A 467 8.16 29.98 18.78
CA ARG A 467 7.66 29.51 20.08
C ARG A 467 7.05 28.11 19.97
N ALA A 468 6.28 27.84 18.91
CA ALA A 468 5.70 26.52 18.68
C ALA A 468 6.78 25.43 18.52
N ILE A 469 7.77 25.64 17.63
CA ILE A 469 8.86 24.67 17.44
C ILE A 469 9.63 24.44 18.74
N ARG A 470 9.94 25.50 19.48
CA ARG A 470 10.58 25.41 20.80
C ARG A 470 9.78 24.55 21.76
N THR A 471 8.48 24.82 21.88
CA THR A 471 7.58 24.10 22.79
C THR A 471 7.48 22.63 22.42
N VAL A 472 7.36 22.30 21.14
CA VAL A 472 7.26 20.92 20.64
C VAL A 472 8.52 20.13 20.97
N LEU A 473 9.69 20.66 20.61
CA LEU A 473 10.96 19.95 20.84
C LEU A 473 11.30 19.86 22.34
N ARG A 474 10.98 20.89 23.13
CA ARG A 474 11.09 20.85 24.60
C ARG A 474 10.17 19.79 25.21
N THR A 475 8.94 19.65 24.70
CA THR A 475 7.99 18.64 25.16
C THR A 475 8.57 17.24 24.97
N ILE A 476 9.10 16.94 23.78
CA ILE A 476 9.73 15.64 23.49
C ILE A 476 10.95 15.39 24.38
N ASN A 477 11.74 16.43 24.65
CA ASN A 477 12.86 16.35 25.59
C ASN A 477 12.43 15.97 27.01
N ASN A 478 11.22 16.34 27.41
CA ASN A 478 10.69 16.13 28.75
C ASN A 478 9.87 14.84 28.92
N LEU A 479 9.53 14.13 27.84
CA LEU A 479 8.80 12.86 27.91
C LEU A 479 9.69 11.73 28.46
N GLU A 480 9.56 11.31 29.70
CA GLU A 480 10.51 10.38 30.33
C GLU A 480 10.59 9.00 29.64
N ASN A 481 9.47 8.48 29.14
CA ASN A 481 9.39 7.12 28.59
C ASN A 481 9.68 7.05 27.09
N PHE A 482 9.63 8.17 26.37
CA PHE A 482 9.99 8.17 24.95
C PHE A 482 11.46 7.77 24.71
N LYS A 483 11.69 6.62 24.06
CA LYS A 483 13.03 6.12 23.68
C LYS A 483 13.29 6.14 22.18
N GLY A 484 12.30 6.54 21.38
CA GLY A 484 12.39 6.62 19.92
C GLY A 484 13.37 7.67 19.41
N ILE A 485 13.44 7.80 18.09
CA ILE A 485 14.23 8.81 17.39
C ILE A 485 13.26 9.83 16.79
N THR A 486 13.49 11.11 17.09
CA THR A 486 12.73 12.21 16.49
C THR A 486 13.50 12.76 15.30
N LEU A 487 12.90 12.71 14.11
CA LEU A 487 13.38 13.37 12.91
C LEU A 487 12.61 14.68 12.72
N VAL A 488 13.31 15.81 12.66
CA VAL A 488 12.72 17.10 12.29
C VAL A 488 12.93 17.30 10.79
N ARG A 489 11.83 17.26 10.02
CA ARG A 489 11.85 17.51 8.58
C ARG A 489 11.81 19.02 8.34
N THR A 490 12.83 19.55 7.67
CA THR A 490 12.96 21.00 7.45
C THR A 490 11.86 21.54 6.52
N PHE A 491 11.67 22.86 6.53
CA PHE A 491 10.64 23.55 5.77
C PHE A 491 10.77 23.29 4.26
N ALA A 492 9.66 22.98 3.58
CA ALA A 492 9.64 22.76 2.14
C ALA A 492 9.05 24.02 1.47
N PRO A 493 9.83 24.82 0.73
CA PRO A 493 9.34 26.08 0.18
C PRO A 493 8.21 25.92 -0.84
N SER A 494 7.29 26.90 -0.88
CA SER A 494 6.32 27.05 -1.96
C SER A 494 6.89 27.88 -3.12
N HIS A 495 6.46 27.63 -4.35
CA HIS A 495 7.02 28.28 -5.55
C HIS A 495 6.01 29.17 -6.29
N PHE A 496 5.31 30.05 -5.58
CA PHE A 496 4.43 31.03 -6.21
C PHE A 496 5.23 32.11 -6.96
N GLU A 497 4.90 32.30 -8.23
CA GLU A 497 5.39 33.36 -9.11
C GLU A 497 4.20 34.22 -9.58
N GLY A 498 4.44 35.51 -9.84
CA GLY A 498 3.42 36.42 -10.37
C GLY A 498 2.32 36.84 -9.37
N GLY A 499 2.42 36.42 -8.11
CA GLY A 499 1.48 36.80 -7.04
C GLY A 499 1.58 35.85 -5.85
N GLU A 500 0.87 36.17 -4.76
CA GLU A 500 0.68 35.25 -3.64
C GLU A 500 -0.39 34.20 -3.99
N TRP A 501 -0.51 33.17 -3.15
CA TRP A 501 -1.47 32.07 -3.32
C TRP A 501 -2.93 32.52 -3.50
N ASN A 502 -3.32 33.67 -2.93
CA ASN A 502 -4.65 34.26 -3.03
C ASN A 502 -4.73 35.50 -3.94
N LYS A 503 -3.64 35.85 -4.64
CA LYS A 503 -3.53 37.03 -5.51
C LYS A 503 -3.15 36.66 -6.94
N GLY A 504 -3.54 35.47 -7.39
CA GLY A 504 -3.30 34.99 -8.75
C GLY A 504 -1.90 34.41 -8.99
N GLY A 505 -1.12 34.14 -7.93
CA GLY A 505 0.16 33.45 -8.05
C GLY A 505 0.03 32.05 -8.67
N ASN A 506 1.09 31.60 -9.33
CA ASN A 506 1.16 30.29 -9.98
C ASN A 506 2.59 29.71 -9.98
N CYS A 507 2.76 28.44 -10.34
CA CYS A 507 4.02 27.71 -10.41
C CYS A 507 4.04 26.92 -11.72
N VAL A 508 4.43 27.59 -12.81
CA VAL A 508 4.33 27.05 -14.18
C VAL A 508 5.66 26.55 -14.74
N ARG A 509 6.69 26.45 -13.91
CA ARG A 509 7.98 25.92 -14.35
C ARG A 509 7.86 24.44 -14.65
N GLU A 510 8.58 23.98 -15.66
CA GLU A 510 8.53 22.58 -16.14
C GLU A 510 9.86 21.84 -15.91
N ARG A 511 10.85 22.50 -15.28
CA ARG A 511 12.14 21.89 -14.90
C ARG A 511 12.61 22.34 -13.52
N PRO A 512 13.49 21.55 -12.87
CA PRO A 512 14.20 21.97 -11.67
C PRO A 512 15.03 23.24 -11.89
N PHE A 513 15.29 23.96 -10.80
CA PHE A 513 16.38 24.91 -10.73
C PHE A 513 17.71 24.18 -10.56
N THR A 514 18.78 24.73 -11.12
CA THR A 514 20.16 24.42 -10.68
C THR A 514 20.49 25.22 -9.43
N SER A 515 21.48 24.80 -8.63
CA SER A 515 21.77 25.46 -7.35
C SER A 515 22.22 26.93 -7.45
N ASN A 516 22.51 27.43 -8.66
CA ASN A 516 22.91 28.81 -8.92
C ASN A 516 21.76 29.69 -9.47
N GLU A 517 20.59 29.11 -9.77
CA GLU A 517 19.44 29.84 -10.33
C GLU A 517 18.52 30.42 -9.26
N THR A 518 18.59 29.92 -8.03
CA THR A 518 17.73 30.36 -6.94
C THR A 518 18.42 30.23 -5.58
N SER A 519 17.92 30.97 -4.60
CA SER A 519 18.38 30.91 -3.21
C SER A 519 17.20 31.03 -2.25
N LEU A 520 17.35 30.49 -1.04
CA LEU A 520 16.30 30.56 -0.03
C LEU A 520 16.28 31.98 0.57
N GLU A 521 15.15 32.68 0.44
CA GLU A 521 15.05 34.10 0.82
C GLU A 521 13.78 34.39 1.62
N GLY A 522 13.74 35.59 2.22
CA GLY A 522 12.58 36.14 2.93
C GLY A 522 12.05 35.21 4.03
N LEU A 523 10.72 35.09 4.11
CA LEU A 523 10.06 34.27 5.12
C LEU A 523 10.50 32.80 5.08
N HIS A 524 10.76 32.23 3.90
CA HIS A 524 11.20 30.84 3.81
C HIS A 524 12.57 30.62 4.47
N LEU A 525 13.50 31.57 4.31
CA LEU A 525 14.80 31.53 4.98
C LEU A 525 14.66 31.70 6.49
N GLU A 526 13.79 32.60 6.94
CA GLU A 526 13.55 32.81 8.38
C GLU A 526 12.96 31.57 9.05
N LEU A 527 11.94 30.94 8.45
CA LEU A 527 11.35 29.71 8.98
C LEU A 527 12.35 28.55 9.01
N TYR A 528 13.16 28.39 7.97
CA TYR A 528 14.22 27.39 7.93
C TYR A 528 15.25 27.65 9.04
N THR A 529 15.74 28.89 9.16
CA THR A 529 16.75 29.27 10.17
C THR A 529 16.24 29.00 11.59
N ILE A 530 14.99 29.38 11.88
CA ILE A 530 14.35 29.10 13.17
C ILE A 530 14.30 27.59 13.47
N GLN A 531 13.93 26.75 12.49
CA GLN A 531 13.93 25.30 12.70
C GLN A 531 15.32 24.78 13.03
N ILE A 532 16.36 25.24 12.32
CA ILE A 532 17.74 24.81 12.55
C ILE A 532 18.22 25.23 13.94
N GLU A 533 17.93 26.47 14.36
CA GLU A 533 18.32 26.98 15.67
C GLU A 533 17.64 26.23 16.82
N GLU A 534 16.31 26.07 16.78
CA GLU A 534 15.56 25.36 17.81
C GLU A 534 15.90 23.86 17.81
N PHE A 535 16.14 23.25 16.64
CA PHE A 535 16.62 21.87 16.53
C PHE A 535 17.97 21.70 17.23
N LYS A 536 18.96 22.56 16.93
CA LYS A 536 20.30 22.48 17.54
C LYS A 536 20.24 22.64 19.05
N ALA A 537 19.40 23.56 19.54
CA ALA A 537 19.17 23.75 20.97
C ALA A 537 18.57 22.48 21.61
N ALA A 538 17.52 21.93 21.01
CA ALA A 538 16.83 20.75 21.50
C ALA A 538 17.71 19.49 21.45
N GLU A 539 18.49 19.29 20.38
CA GLU A 539 19.41 18.16 20.25
C GLU A 539 20.50 18.21 21.34
N LYS A 540 21.08 19.40 21.59
CA LYS A 540 22.09 19.59 22.63
C LYS A 540 21.56 19.31 24.03
N GLU A 541 20.34 19.75 24.33
CA GLU A 541 19.66 19.44 25.60
C GLU A 541 19.30 17.95 25.67
N GLY A 542 18.73 17.42 24.60
CA GLY A 542 18.24 16.05 24.50
C GLY A 542 19.34 15.02 24.71
N LYS A 543 20.56 15.27 24.17
CA LYS A 543 21.73 14.41 24.43
C LYS A 543 22.00 14.20 25.92
N LYS A 544 21.78 15.23 26.77
CA LYS A 544 21.93 15.12 28.24
C LYS A 544 20.82 14.32 28.91
N LYS A 545 19.66 14.22 28.27
CA LYS A 545 18.46 13.50 28.72
C LYS A 545 18.30 12.13 28.06
N GLY A 546 19.29 11.67 27.27
CA GLY A 546 19.21 10.42 26.51
C GLY A 546 18.23 10.45 25.34
N LYS A 547 17.92 11.63 24.80
CA LYS A 547 17.02 11.82 23.66
C LYS A 547 17.80 11.87 22.35
N ARG A 548 17.18 11.35 21.29
CA ARG A 548 17.80 11.22 19.97
C ARG A 548 17.02 12.05 18.96
N PHE A 549 17.61 13.19 18.58
CA PHE A 549 17.11 14.04 17.51
C PHE A 549 17.96 13.88 16.26
N ARG A 550 17.33 13.93 15.08
CA ARG A 550 17.97 13.97 13.77
C ARG A 550 17.31 15.03 12.91
N LEU A 551 18.09 15.68 12.07
CA LEU A 551 17.58 16.64 11.10
C LEU A 551 17.41 15.92 9.76
N LEU A 552 16.18 15.82 9.28
CA LEU A 552 15.88 15.41 7.91
C LEU A 552 15.85 16.68 7.06
N ASP A 553 17.03 17.14 6.66
CA ASP A 553 17.16 18.41 5.94
C ASP A 553 16.93 18.23 4.43
N THR A 554 15.75 18.66 4.00
CA THR A 554 15.26 18.50 2.64
C THR A 554 14.99 19.85 1.96
N THR A 555 15.26 20.97 2.64
CA THR A 555 14.86 22.31 2.16
C THR A 555 15.51 22.66 0.84
N GLN A 556 16.82 22.44 0.67
CA GLN A 556 17.49 22.73 -0.60
C GLN A 556 16.96 21.84 -1.73
N ALA A 557 16.83 20.53 -1.49
CA ALA A 557 16.31 19.61 -2.49
C ALA A 557 14.92 20.03 -2.97
N MET A 558 14.02 20.42 -2.06
CA MET A 558 12.66 20.84 -2.43
C MET A 558 12.62 22.24 -3.04
N LEU A 559 13.47 23.18 -2.61
CA LEU A 559 13.60 24.52 -3.22
C LEU A 559 13.95 24.44 -4.71
N LEU A 560 14.74 23.45 -5.10
CA LEU A 560 15.17 23.31 -6.49
C LEU A 560 14.11 22.67 -7.39
N ARG A 561 12.88 22.42 -6.89
CA ARG A 561 11.83 21.68 -7.62
C ARG A 561 10.55 22.47 -7.89
N PRO A 562 10.61 23.69 -8.45
CA PRO A 562 9.40 24.45 -8.76
C PRO A 562 8.48 23.72 -9.76
N ASP A 563 9.02 22.76 -10.51
CA ASP A 563 8.33 21.92 -11.49
C ASP A 563 7.44 20.84 -10.89
N GLY A 564 7.60 20.50 -9.61
CA GLY A 564 6.91 19.35 -9.03
C GLY A 564 5.54 19.59 -8.41
N HIS A 565 5.06 20.82 -8.44
CA HIS A 565 3.79 21.21 -7.80
C HIS A 565 2.57 20.85 -8.67
N PRO A 566 1.39 20.58 -8.09
CA PRO A 566 0.16 20.39 -8.85
C PRO A 566 -0.23 21.59 -9.71
N SER A 567 0.05 22.82 -9.27
CA SER A 567 -0.47 24.03 -9.91
C SER A 567 -2.00 23.90 -10.05
N ARG A 568 -2.54 24.05 -11.26
CA ARG A 568 -3.97 23.88 -11.58
C ARG A 568 -4.42 22.42 -11.72
N TYR A 569 -3.51 21.46 -11.68
CA TYR A 569 -3.78 20.04 -11.93
C TYR A 569 -4.10 19.28 -10.63
N GLY A 570 -4.76 19.92 -9.67
CA GLY A 570 -5.29 19.27 -8.46
C GLY A 570 -6.81 19.06 -8.48
N HIS A 571 -7.47 19.47 -9.55
CA HIS A 571 -8.93 19.45 -9.69
C HIS A 571 -9.30 19.57 -11.18
N TRP A 572 -10.57 19.36 -11.53
CA TRP A 572 -10.99 19.55 -12.92
C TRP A 572 -11.02 21.04 -13.29
N PRO A 573 -10.78 21.43 -14.55
CA PRO A 573 -10.67 22.85 -14.94
C PRO A 573 -11.89 23.72 -14.62
N ASN A 574 -13.07 23.11 -14.53
CA ASN A 574 -14.36 23.76 -14.27
C ASN A 574 -14.76 23.76 -12.79
N GLU A 575 -13.97 23.16 -11.90
CA GLU A 575 -14.27 23.15 -10.46
C GLU A 575 -13.87 24.48 -9.81
N ASN A 576 -14.77 24.99 -8.96
CA ASN A 576 -14.51 26.19 -8.17
C ASN A 576 -13.93 25.79 -6.81
N VAL A 577 -12.60 25.83 -6.70
CA VAL A 577 -11.87 25.47 -5.48
C VAL A 577 -11.13 26.68 -4.89
N VAL A 578 -10.92 26.67 -3.57
CA VAL A 578 -10.24 27.77 -2.85
C VAL A 578 -8.78 27.91 -3.28
N LEU A 579 -8.09 26.79 -3.46
CA LEU A 579 -6.69 26.75 -3.90
C LEU A 579 -6.65 26.28 -5.36
N TYR A 580 -6.90 27.20 -6.29
CA TYR A 580 -6.91 26.87 -7.72
C TYR A 580 -5.49 26.57 -8.26
N ASN A 581 -4.48 27.32 -7.83
CA ASN A 581 -3.08 27.00 -8.12
C ASN A 581 -2.40 26.52 -6.84
N ASP A 582 -2.16 25.22 -6.73
CA ASP A 582 -1.42 24.65 -5.61
C ASP A 582 0.08 24.64 -5.89
N CYS A 583 0.79 25.57 -5.26
CA CYS A 583 2.25 25.68 -5.31
C CYS A 583 2.90 25.38 -3.96
N VAL A 584 2.20 24.64 -3.10
CA VAL A 584 2.64 24.25 -1.74
C VAL A 584 2.85 22.73 -1.67
N HIS A 585 1.87 21.96 -2.12
CA HIS A 585 1.96 20.49 -2.13
C HIS A 585 2.67 19.98 -3.37
N TRP A 586 2.94 18.68 -3.40
CA TRP A 586 3.71 18.04 -4.45
C TRP A 586 2.86 17.00 -5.16
N CYS A 587 3.02 16.91 -6.48
CA CYS A 587 2.44 15.83 -7.26
C CYS A 587 2.90 14.47 -6.73
N LEU A 588 2.03 13.47 -6.79
CA LEU A 588 2.35 12.07 -6.56
C LEU A 588 2.01 11.22 -7.79
N PRO A 589 2.95 10.43 -8.34
CA PRO A 589 4.40 10.46 -8.05
C PRO A 589 5.02 11.85 -8.32
N GLY A 590 6.18 12.13 -7.74
CA GLY A 590 6.83 13.45 -7.89
C GLY A 590 8.03 13.67 -6.97
N PRO A 591 8.50 14.92 -6.81
CA PRO A 591 9.77 15.19 -6.10
C PRO A 591 9.76 14.76 -4.64
N ILE A 592 8.59 14.77 -4.00
CA ILE A 592 8.46 14.40 -2.60
C ILE A 592 8.80 12.92 -2.35
N ASP A 593 8.81 12.09 -3.40
CA ASP A 593 9.26 10.69 -3.33
C ASP A 593 10.72 10.58 -2.88
N SER A 594 11.57 11.53 -3.27
CA SER A 594 12.98 11.55 -2.86
C SER A 594 13.17 11.75 -1.36
N LEU A 595 12.18 12.26 -0.61
CA LEU A 595 12.28 12.30 0.86
C LEU A 595 12.37 10.90 1.46
N SER A 596 11.87 9.88 0.75
CA SER A 596 12.01 8.48 1.15
C SER A 596 13.43 7.95 0.90
N ASP A 597 14.13 8.45 -0.13
CA ASP A 597 15.56 8.16 -0.35
C ASP A 597 16.40 8.67 0.85
N PHE A 598 16.14 9.92 1.28
CA PHE A 598 16.77 10.52 2.46
C PHE A 598 16.45 9.70 3.73
N LEU A 599 15.17 9.40 3.96
CA LEU A 599 14.74 8.64 5.14
C LEU A 599 15.41 7.26 5.19
N LEU A 600 15.44 6.52 4.08
CA LEU A 600 16.09 5.22 4.00
C LEU A 600 17.58 5.32 4.33
N HIS A 601 18.28 6.31 3.76
CA HIS A 601 19.70 6.54 4.06
C HIS A 601 19.93 6.85 5.54
N MET A 602 19.15 7.77 6.12
CA MET A 602 19.27 8.15 7.53
C MET A 602 19.00 6.96 8.47
N LEU A 603 17.99 6.14 8.18
CA LEU A 603 17.71 4.95 8.97
C LEU A 603 18.85 3.92 8.89
N LYS A 604 19.56 3.81 7.76
CA LYS A 604 20.74 2.94 7.63
C LYS A 604 21.87 3.42 8.53
N LEU A 605 22.12 4.73 8.57
CA LEU A 605 23.08 5.33 9.48
C LEU A 605 22.71 5.12 10.95
N GLU A 606 21.42 5.24 11.31
CA GLU A 606 20.97 4.94 12.67
C GLU A 606 21.16 3.47 13.06
N GLY A 607 20.97 2.55 12.11
CA GLY A 607 21.26 1.13 12.29
C GLY A 607 22.73 0.88 12.64
N ARG A 608 23.66 1.55 11.93
CA ARG A 608 25.10 1.49 12.21
C ARG A 608 25.46 2.05 13.58
N ARG A 609 25.02 3.27 13.89
CA ARG A 609 25.25 3.91 15.21
C ARG A 609 24.78 3.04 16.36
N SER A 610 23.58 2.47 16.24
CA SER A 610 23.02 1.56 17.25
C SER A 610 23.83 0.26 17.40
N HIS A 611 24.47 -0.22 16.32
CA HIS A 611 25.34 -1.40 16.37
C HIS A 611 26.67 -1.09 17.06
N GLU A 612 27.28 0.06 16.73
CA GLU A 612 28.54 0.52 17.32
C GLU A 612 28.40 0.83 18.81
N GLU A 613 27.31 1.49 19.22
CA GLU A 613 26.98 1.74 20.63
C GLU A 613 26.87 0.42 21.42
N LYS A 614 26.26 -0.61 20.83
CA LYS A 614 26.17 -1.95 21.45
C LYS A 614 27.54 -2.62 21.57
N LEU A 615 28.40 -2.51 20.56
CA LEU A 615 29.75 -3.05 20.61
C LEU A 615 30.60 -2.35 21.69
N GLN A 616 30.48 -1.03 21.82
CA GLN A 616 31.16 -0.28 22.87
C GLN A 616 30.68 -0.69 24.26
N PHE A 617 29.37 -0.88 24.45
CA PHE A 617 28.81 -1.34 25.72
C PHE A 617 29.23 -2.77 26.08
N MET A 618 29.36 -3.67 25.09
CA MET A 618 29.85 -5.04 25.33
C MET A 618 31.34 -5.13 25.66
N ASN A 619 32.11 -4.09 25.32
CA ASN A 619 33.56 -4.02 25.56
C ASN A 619 33.92 -3.23 26.84
N GLN A 620 32.93 -2.67 27.54
CA GLN A 620 33.05 -2.07 28.88
C GLN A 620 32.57 -3.07 29.92
#